data_AF-A0A4U5N9Y1-F1
#
_entry.id   AF-A0A4U5N9Y1-F1
#
_cell.length_a   1.000
_cell.length_b   1.000
_cell.length_c   1.000
_cell.angle_alpha   90.00
_cell.angle_beta   90.00
_cell.angle_gamma   90.00
#
_symmetry.space_group_name_H-M   'P 1'
#
loop_
_entity.id
_entity.type
_entity.pdbx_description
1 polymer ?
#
loop_
_entity_poly.entity_id
_entity_poly.type
_entity_poly.pdbx_seq_one_letter_code
_entity_poly.pdbx_strand_id
1 'polypeptide(L)'
;MALREEDSLISELNLACSDLKTLLQASSKIEDTLEKMDKKFDVIDESLSTSSRRVAPLHSLAMAAKALETRINRAVSPALALLDSFKLCESLQQKLLEVSSQLSADKNPKKRLKLLFKLVDCVDKLNAVVNTISEGGERVIQKLQEVVEFLSRTKATDQYRAYRLRETLVTLKVLYQTEIDAMKFDGLLDEALLNLQDEHESILQKLKHHNIDESQGIINLTWLILIWEQSWRLKSSDKFRKL
;
A
#
# COMPACT_ATOMS: atom_id res chain seq x y z
N MET A 1 1.20 56.35 88.29
CA MET A 1 0.77 55.83 86.97
C MET A 1 1.94 55.20 86.20
N ALA A 2 3.18 55.72 86.27
CA ALA A 2 4.36 55.16 85.60
C ALA A 2 4.69 53.68 85.88
N LEU A 3 4.54 53.18 87.12
CA LEU A 3 4.89 51.79 87.47
C LEU A 3 4.02 50.70 86.79
N ARG A 4 2.75 51.00 86.45
CA ARG A 4 1.87 50.03 85.77
C ARG A 4 2.14 49.93 84.26
N GLU A 5 2.67 51.00 83.67
CA GLU A 5 3.05 51.02 82.26
C GLU A 5 4.36 50.24 82.05
N GLU A 6 5.31 50.34 82.98
CA GLU A 6 6.55 49.55 82.97
C GLU A 6 6.28 48.04 83.08
N ASP A 7 5.40 47.60 83.99
CA ASP A 7 5.01 46.19 84.11
C ASP A 7 4.29 45.65 82.85
N SER A 8 3.47 46.50 82.20
CA SER A 8 2.79 46.17 80.95
C SER A 8 3.79 45.99 79.80
N LEU A 9 4.76 46.91 79.68
CA LEU A 9 5.82 46.87 78.66
C LEU A 9 6.73 45.65 78.84
N ILE A 10 7.05 45.27 80.08
CA ILE A 10 7.83 44.06 80.39
C ILE A 10 7.05 42.79 80.01
N SER A 11 5.72 42.77 80.22
CA SER A 11 4.88 41.63 79.82
C SER A 11 4.77 41.49 78.29
N GLU A 12 4.62 42.59 77.55
CA GLU A 12 4.64 42.61 76.09
C GLU A 12 6.00 42.19 75.52
N LEU A 13 7.10 42.64 76.14
CA LEU A 13 8.44 42.23 75.74
C LEU A 13 8.67 40.72 75.96
N ASN A 14 8.20 40.18 77.08
CA ASN A 14 8.28 38.75 77.35
C ASN A 14 7.42 37.92 76.39
N LEU A 15 6.23 38.42 76.02
CA LEU A 15 5.40 37.81 74.99
C LEU A 15 6.09 37.83 73.63
N ALA A 16 6.62 38.99 73.21
CA ALA A 16 7.36 39.12 71.96
C ALA A 16 8.62 38.22 71.93
N CYS A 17 9.35 38.10 73.04
CA CYS A 17 10.48 37.18 73.16
C CYS A 17 10.06 35.71 73.08
N SER A 18 8.92 35.35 73.67
CA SER A 18 8.33 34.00 73.55
C SER A 18 7.94 33.71 72.10
N ASP A 19 7.22 34.64 71.46
CA ASP A 19 6.80 34.50 70.07
C ASP A 19 8.00 34.36 69.13
N LEU A 20 9.03 35.19 69.32
CA LEU A 20 10.27 35.12 68.55
C LEU A 20 10.98 33.78 68.78
N LYS A 21 10.98 33.25 70.01
CA LYS A 21 11.53 31.92 70.31
C LYS A 21 10.75 30.80 69.61
N THR A 22 9.43 30.87 69.58
CA THR A 22 8.61 29.89 68.86
C THR A 22 8.82 29.98 67.35
N LEU A 23 8.98 31.19 66.81
CA LEU A 23 9.26 31.43 65.40
C LEU A 23 10.64 30.88 65.02
N LEU A 24 11.67 31.12 65.83
CA LEU A 24 13.01 30.55 65.62
C LEU A 24 12.99 29.02 65.67
N GLN A 25 12.23 28.43 66.61
CA GLN A 25 12.05 26.97 66.67
C GLN A 25 11.29 26.42 65.46
N ALA A 26 10.28 27.14 64.96
CA ALA A 26 9.57 26.77 63.74
C ALA A 26 10.49 26.89 62.51
N SER A 27 11.30 27.95 62.43
CA SER A 27 12.28 28.17 61.37
C SER A 27 13.33 27.05 61.33
N SER A 28 13.89 26.67 62.49
CA SER A 28 14.84 25.55 62.57
C SER A 28 14.21 24.23 62.13
N LYS A 29 12.95 23.95 62.49
CA LYS A 29 12.23 22.77 62.00
C LYS A 29 12.02 22.81 60.48
N ILE A 30 11.72 23.99 59.93
CA ILE A 30 11.56 24.17 58.48
C ILE A 30 12.89 23.90 57.78
N GLU A 31 14.00 24.41 58.31
CA GLU A 31 15.34 24.16 57.79
C GLU A 31 15.67 22.65 57.75
N ASP A 32 15.40 21.92 58.84
CA ASP A 32 15.56 20.46 58.87
C ASP A 32 14.68 19.74 57.82
N THR A 33 13.47 20.24 57.58
CA THR A 33 12.57 19.67 56.57
C THR A 33 13.02 19.97 55.15
N LEU A 34 13.58 21.16 54.90
CA LEU A 34 14.17 21.53 53.62
C LEU A 34 15.39 20.67 53.33
N GLU A 35 16.29 20.49 54.29
CA GLU A 35 17.47 19.63 54.12
C GLU A 35 17.08 18.17 53.81
N LYS A 36 16.03 17.66 54.49
CA LYS A 36 15.47 16.33 54.17
C LYS A 36 14.83 16.28 52.79
N MET A 37 14.26 17.38 52.31
CA MET A 37 13.65 17.47 51.00
C MET A 37 14.70 17.49 49.90
N ASP A 38 15.78 18.25 50.08
CA ASP A 38 16.91 18.31 49.15
C ASP A 38 17.53 16.93 48.98
N LYS A 39 17.80 16.22 50.09
CA LYS A 39 18.29 14.82 50.03
C LYS A 39 17.33 13.88 49.29
N LYS A 40 16.01 14.09 49.39
CA LYS A 40 15.03 13.31 48.62
C LYS A 40 15.07 13.67 47.14
N PHE A 41 15.25 14.93 46.80
CA PHE A 41 15.39 15.37 45.41
C PHE A 41 16.64 14.76 44.76
N ASP A 42 17.77 14.71 45.47
CA ASP A 42 18.99 14.07 44.95
C ASP A 42 18.74 12.58 44.63
N VAL A 43 18.07 11.87 45.53
CA VAL A 43 17.71 10.45 45.30
C VAL A 43 16.73 10.29 44.14
N ILE A 44 15.77 11.20 43.98
CA ILE A 44 14.82 11.18 42.86
C ILE A 44 15.56 11.45 41.54
N ASP A 45 16.48 12.42 41.50
CA ASP A 45 17.22 12.74 40.29
C ASP A 45 18.18 11.61 39.88
N GLU A 46 18.83 10.97 40.86
CA GLU A 46 19.63 9.76 40.61
C GLU A 46 18.75 8.60 40.11
N SER A 47 17.58 8.38 40.73
CA SER A 47 16.63 7.36 40.27
C SER A 47 16.09 7.64 38.86
N LEU A 48 15.79 8.91 38.57
CA LEU A 48 15.28 9.33 37.27
C LEU A 48 16.35 9.21 36.18
N SER A 49 17.59 9.62 36.47
CA SER A 49 18.71 9.51 35.53
C SER A 49 19.07 8.06 35.24
N THR A 50 19.07 7.19 36.27
CA THR A 50 19.30 5.75 36.10
C THR A 50 18.16 5.07 35.33
N SER A 51 16.91 5.42 35.62
CA SER A 51 15.73 4.93 34.89
C SER A 51 15.76 5.39 33.42
N SER A 52 16.02 6.68 33.18
CA SER A 52 16.17 7.26 31.84
C SER A 52 17.25 6.54 31.03
N ARG A 53 18.41 6.25 31.64
CA ARG A 53 19.49 5.50 30.98
C ARG A 53 19.08 4.07 30.62
N ARG A 54 18.22 3.43 31.42
CA ARG A 54 17.68 2.08 31.13
C ARG A 54 16.58 2.11 30.07
N VAL A 55 15.80 3.17 29.99
CA VAL A 55 14.70 3.32 29.02
C VAL A 55 15.20 3.81 27.65
N ALA A 56 16.25 4.63 27.60
CA ALA A 56 16.85 5.13 26.36
C ALA A 56 17.11 4.05 25.28
N PRO A 57 17.75 2.89 25.58
CA PRO A 57 17.95 1.84 24.59
C PRO A 57 16.63 1.22 24.13
N LEU A 58 15.66 1.03 25.03
CA LEU A 58 14.33 0.51 24.68
C LEU A 58 13.58 1.47 23.74
N HIS A 59 13.65 2.78 24.01
CA HIS A 59 13.09 3.80 23.14
C HIS A 59 13.75 3.79 21.76
N SER A 60 15.08 3.69 21.70
CA SER A 60 15.82 3.60 20.44
C SER A 60 15.43 2.34 19.64
N LEU A 61 15.25 1.21 20.31
CA LEU A 61 14.81 -0.05 19.70
C LEU A 61 13.37 0.02 19.21
N ALA A 62 12.47 0.65 19.98
CA ALA A 62 11.08 0.88 19.57
C ALA A 62 11.00 1.77 18.31
N MET A 63 11.81 2.83 18.25
CA MET A 63 11.91 3.68 17.06
C MET A 63 12.47 2.92 15.84
N ALA A 64 13.49 2.09 16.04
CA ALA A 64 14.04 1.23 14.99
C ALA A 64 13.00 0.22 14.47
N ALA A 65 12.24 -0.41 15.37
CA ALA A 65 11.16 -1.33 15.01
C ALA A 65 10.05 -0.64 14.20
N LYS A 66 9.63 0.56 14.60
CA LYS A 66 8.64 1.36 13.86
C LYS A 66 9.16 1.76 12.46
N ALA A 67 10.41 2.18 12.37
CA ALA A 67 11.03 2.50 11.08
C ALA A 67 11.10 1.24 10.17
N LEU A 68 11.38 0.08 10.75
CA LEU A 68 11.37 -1.18 10.01
C LEU A 68 9.96 -1.53 9.51
N GLU A 69 8.96 -1.46 10.38
CA GLU A 69 7.55 -1.75 10.05
C GLU A 69 7.06 -0.87 8.89
N THR A 70 7.36 0.43 8.91
CA THR A 70 6.99 1.34 7.81
C THR A 70 7.63 0.96 6.48
N ARG A 71 8.90 0.52 6.49
CA ARG A 71 9.58 0.03 5.27
C ARG A 71 8.97 -1.27 4.76
N ILE A 72 8.67 -2.21 5.66
CA ILE A 72 8.00 -3.47 5.30
C ILE A 72 6.64 -3.16 4.67
N ASN A 73 5.81 -2.34 5.31
CA ASN A 73 4.48 -1.98 4.82
C ASN A 73 4.53 -1.29 3.44
N ARG A 74 5.56 -0.46 3.20
CA ARG A 74 5.77 0.21 1.90
C ARG A 74 6.10 -0.76 0.76
N ALA A 75 6.67 -1.93 1.03
CA ALA A 75 6.95 -2.94 0.02
C ALA A 75 5.84 -4.01 -0.08
N VAL A 76 5.24 -4.40 1.05
CA VAL A 76 4.19 -5.43 1.09
C VAL A 76 2.87 -4.94 0.51
N SER A 77 2.46 -3.69 0.77
CA SER A 77 1.19 -3.17 0.25
C SER A 77 1.10 -3.18 -1.28
N PRO A 78 2.13 -2.73 -2.04
CA PRO A 78 2.15 -2.89 -3.49
C PRO A 78 2.17 -4.34 -3.97
N ALA A 79 2.79 -5.26 -3.23
CA ALA A 79 2.81 -6.68 -3.56
C ALA A 79 1.43 -7.34 -3.40
N LEU A 80 0.67 -6.95 -2.39
CA LEU A 80 -0.72 -7.39 -2.23
C LEU A 80 -1.60 -6.86 -3.36
N ALA A 81 -1.44 -5.58 -3.74
CA ALA A 81 -2.17 -5.02 -4.88
C ALA A 81 -1.83 -5.74 -6.20
N LEU A 82 -0.57 -6.13 -6.39
CA LEU A 82 -0.15 -6.95 -7.54
C LEU A 82 -0.84 -8.32 -7.53
N LEU A 83 -0.92 -9.00 -6.39
CA LEU A 83 -1.64 -10.27 -6.27
C LEU A 83 -3.14 -10.13 -6.56
N ASP A 84 -3.76 -9.05 -6.12
CA ASP A 84 -5.18 -8.80 -6.43
C ASP A 84 -5.40 -8.52 -7.92
N SER A 85 -4.43 -7.89 -8.60
CA SER A 85 -4.47 -7.74 -10.06
C SER A 85 -4.32 -9.08 -10.81
N PHE A 86 -3.53 -10.01 -10.30
CA PHE A 86 -3.47 -11.38 -10.84
C PHE A 86 -4.81 -12.10 -10.72
N LYS A 87 -5.46 -12.06 -9.55
CA LYS A 87 -6.80 -12.64 -9.36
C LYS A 87 -7.85 -12.00 -10.29
N LEU A 88 -7.77 -10.69 -10.49
CA LEU A 88 -8.63 -9.98 -11.42
C LEU A 88 -8.41 -10.53 -12.84
N CYS A 89 -7.16 -10.68 -13.26
CA CYS A 89 -6.80 -11.25 -14.55
C CYS A 89 -7.37 -12.66 -14.75
N GLU A 90 -7.19 -13.56 -13.78
CA GLU A 90 -7.78 -14.91 -13.80
C GLU A 90 -9.31 -14.87 -13.95
N SER A 91 -9.99 -13.98 -13.21
CA SER A 91 -11.45 -13.84 -13.30
C SER A 91 -11.92 -13.33 -14.66
N LEU A 92 -11.11 -12.50 -15.33
CA LEU A 92 -11.39 -12.01 -16.69
C LEU A 92 -11.12 -13.09 -17.73
N GLN A 93 -10.07 -13.90 -17.56
CA GLN A 93 -9.80 -15.05 -18.42
C GLN A 93 -10.94 -16.08 -18.34
N GLN A 94 -11.48 -16.35 -17.15
CA GLN A 94 -12.66 -17.22 -17.00
C GLN A 94 -13.89 -16.65 -17.72
N LYS A 95 -14.18 -15.35 -17.54
CA LYS A 95 -15.28 -14.67 -18.25
C LYS A 95 -15.09 -14.68 -19.76
N LEU A 96 -13.87 -14.54 -20.24
CA LEU A 96 -13.52 -14.61 -21.66
C LEU A 96 -13.89 -15.99 -22.22
N LEU A 97 -13.52 -17.06 -21.54
CA LEU A 97 -13.88 -18.43 -21.91
C LEU A 97 -15.40 -18.66 -21.91
N GLU A 98 -16.11 -18.16 -20.89
CA GLU A 98 -17.56 -18.23 -20.82
C GLU A 98 -18.22 -17.51 -22.01
N VAL A 99 -17.81 -16.26 -22.30
CA VAL A 99 -18.37 -15.48 -23.42
C VAL A 99 -18.03 -16.14 -24.76
N SER A 100 -16.82 -16.66 -24.92
CA SER A 100 -16.40 -17.39 -26.13
C SER A 100 -17.26 -18.64 -26.35
N SER A 101 -17.49 -19.45 -25.30
CA SER A 101 -18.35 -20.64 -25.39
C SER A 101 -19.80 -20.30 -25.76
N GLN A 102 -20.32 -19.19 -25.23
CA GLN A 102 -21.66 -18.69 -25.57
C GLN A 102 -21.74 -18.18 -27.02
N LEU A 103 -20.68 -17.54 -27.51
CA LEU A 103 -20.60 -17.04 -28.89
C LEU A 103 -20.64 -18.19 -29.91
N SER A 104 -19.98 -19.31 -29.60
CA SER A 104 -19.97 -20.53 -30.43
C SER A 104 -21.34 -21.23 -30.44
N ALA A 105 -22.04 -21.25 -29.30
CA ALA A 105 -23.34 -21.91 -29.18
C ALA A 105 -24.52 -21.11 -29.77
N ASP A 106 -24.47 -19.78 -29.77
CA ASP A 106 -25.61 -18.93 -30.12
C ASP A 106 -25.65 -18.59 -31.63
N LYS A 107 -26.60 -19.18 -32.34
CA LYS A 107 -26.81 -19.01 -33.80
C LYS A 107 -27.60 -17.75 -34.15
N ASN A 108 -28.15 -17.02 -33.17
CA ASN A 108 -28.96 -15.84 -33.42
C ASN A 108 -28.08 -14.59 -33.65
N PRO A 109 -28.14 -13.93 -34.83
CA PRO A 109 -27.22 -12.84 -35.19
C PRO A 109 -27.31 -11.63 -34.25
N LYS A 110 -28.50 -11.29 -33.74
CA LYS A 110 -28.68 -10.14 -32.83
C LYS A 110 -28.11 -10.40 -31.44
N LYS A 111 -28.16 -11.64 -30.96
CA LYS A 111 -27.58 -12.04 -29.67
C LYS A 111 -26.06 -12.18 -29.79
N ARG A 112 -25.60 -12.76 -30.90
CA ARG A 112 -24.18 -12.91 -31.22
C ARG A 112 -23.45 -11.57 -31.28
N LEU A 113 -24.06 -10.55 -31.91
CA LEU A 113 -23.49 -9.19 -31.94
C LEU A 113 -23.34 -8.58 -30.53
N LYS A 114 -24.32 -8.78 -29.64
CA LYS A 114 -24.24 -8.33 -28.24
C LYS A 114 -23.14 -9.07 -27.46
N LEU A 115 -22.99 -10.37 -27.70
CA LEU A 115 -21.93 -11.17 -27.10
C LEU A 115 -20.54 -10.76 -27.62
N LEU A 116 -20.43 -10.41 -28.91
CA LEU A 116 -19.19 -9.92 -29.51
C LEU A 116 -18.75 -8.60 -28.87
N PHE A 117 -19.66 -7.65 -28.63
CA PHE A 117 -19.34 -6.42 -27.89
C PHE A 117 -18.84 -6.70 -26.47
N LYS A 118 -19.49 -7.64 -25.76
CA LYS A 118 -19.02 -8.06 -24.42
C LYS A 118 -17.64 -8.72 -24.46
N LEU A 119 -17.35 -9.48 -25.52
CA LEU A 119 -16.05 -10.11 -25.73
C LEU A 119 -14.97 -9.03 -25.93
N VAL A 120 -15.21 -8.05 -26.80
CA VAL A 120 -14.31 -6.89 -26.99
C VAL A 120 -14.06 -6.17 -25.68
N ASP A 121 -15.11 -5.83 -24.93
CA ASP A 121 -14.98 -5.17 -23.63
C ASP A 121 -14.16 -6.00 -22.62
N CYS A 122 -14.29 -7.32 -22.66
CA CYS A 122 -13.55 -8.23 -21.78
C CYS A 122 -12.06 -8.30 -22.19
N VAL A 123 -11.78 -8.39 -23.49
CA VAL A 123 -10.42 -8.35 -24.06
C VAL A 123 -9.74 -7.02 -23.75
N ASP A 124 -10.42 -5.90 -23.90
CA ASP A 124 -9.87 -4.57 -23.59
C ASP A 124 -9.51 -4.43 -22.11
N LYS A 125 -10.40 -4.89 -21.21
CA LYS A 125 -10.14 -4.90 -19.76
C LYS A 125 -8.99 -5.84 -19.39
N LEU A 126 -8.96 -7.03 -19.97
CA LEU A 126 -7.89 -8.02 -19.74
C LEU A 126 -6.55 -7.45 -20.19
N ASN A 127 -6.48 -6.89 -21.38
CA ASN A 127 -5.28 -6.23 -21.90
C ASN A 127 -4.86 -5.05 -21.01
N ALA A 128 -5.78 -4.23 -20.51
CA ALA A 128 -5.44 -3.14 -19.58
C ALA A 128 -4.77 -3.67 -18.30
N VAL A 129 -5.32 -4.72 -17.70
CA VAL A 129 -4.79 -5.33 -16.48
C VAL A 129 -3.41 -5.96 -16.72
N VAL A 130 -3.24 -6.72 -17.81
CA VAL A 130 -1.94 -7.31 -18.19
C VAL A 130 -0.86 -6.23 -18.38
N ASN A 131 -1.21 -5.11 -19.02
CA ASN A 131 -0.28 -3.99 -19.17
C ASN A 131 0.11 -3.39 -17.81
N THR A 132 -0.86 -3.17 -16.89
CA THR A 132 -0.54 -2.66 -15.55
C THR A 132 0.35 -3.60 -14.74
N ILE A 133 0.15 -4.93 -14.88
CA ILE A 133 0.99 -5.94 -14.23
C ILE A 133 2.40 -5.90 -14.79
N SER A 134 2.55 -5.82 -16.11
CA SER A 134 3.87 -5.83 -16.77
C SER A 134 4.69 -4.56 -16.53
N GLU A 135 4.07 -3.38 -16.49
CA GLU A 135 4.75 -2.11 -16.23
C GLU A 135 5.10 -1.91 -14.75
N GLY A 136 4.29 -2.49 -13.85
CA GLY A 136 4.36 -2.25 -12.42
C GLY A 136 5.04 -3.35 -11.61
N GLY A 137 4.91 -4.61 -12.02
CA GLY A 137 5.24 -5.74 -11.16
C GLY A 137 6.73 -5.94 -10.93
N GLU A 138 7.60 -5.64 -11.89
CA GLU A 138 9.05 -5.70 -11.67
C GLU A 138 9.50 -4.72 -10.58
N ARG A 139 8.96 -3.49 -10.59
CA ARG A 139 9.24 -2.48 -9.55
C ARG A 139 8.76 -2.93 -8.17
N VAL A 140 7.66 -3.68 -8.11
CA VAL A 140 7.12 -4.23 -6.85
C VAL A 140 8.05 -5.32 -6.31
N ILE A 141 8.55 -6.21 -7.17
CA ILE A 141 9.51 -7.25 -6.81
C ILE A 141 10.82 -6.63 -6.32
N GLN A 142 11.33 -5.61 -7.02
CA GLN A 142 12.54 -4.89 -6.62
C GLN A 142 12.39 -4.28 -5.22
N LYS A 143 11.28 -3.60 -4.92
CA LYS A 143 11.01 -3.04 -3.59
C LYS A 143 10.96 -4.10 -2.48
N LEU A 144 10.36 -5.26 -2.75
CA LEU A 144 10.39 -6.38 -1.82
C LEU A 144 11.81 -6.91 -1.60
N GLN A 145 12.61 -6.97 -2.66
CA GLN A 145 14.00 -7.42 -2.60
C GLN A 145 14.86 -6.47 -1.76
N GLU A 146 14.71 -5.16 -1.94
CA GLU A 146 15.35 -4.13 -1.12
C GLU A 146 15.02 -4.30 0.37
N VAL A 147 13.75 -4.59 0.70
CA VAL A 147 13.33 -4.82 2.10
C VAL A 147 13.90 -6.11 2.66
N VAL A 148 13.91 -7.20 1.89
CA VAL A 148 14.51 -8.47 2.34
C VAL A 148 16.02 -8.33 2.55
N GLU A 149 16.71 -7.59 1.69
CA GLU A 149 18.14 -7.29 1.85
C GLU A 149 18.40 -6.35 3.02
N PHE A 150 17.54 -5.36 3.24
CA PHE A 150 17.62 -4.53 4.43
C PHE A 150 17.44 -5.38 5.70
N LEU A 151 16.46 -6.27 5.72
CA LEU A 151 16.18 -7.17 6.84
C LEU A 151 17.33 -8.13 7.12
N SER A 152 18.01 -8.64 6.10
CA SER A 152 19.18 -9.51 6.29
C SER A 152 20.38 -8.77 6.91
N ARG A 153 20.53 -7.48 6.61
CA ARG A 153 21.56 -6.61 7.19
C ARG A 153 21.20 -6.13 8.61
N THR A 154 19.93 -6.13 8.97
CA THR A 154 19.45 -5.56 10.22
C THR A 154 19.27 -6.64 11.29
N LYS A 155 20.16 -6.67 12.30
CA LYS A 155 20.07 -7.59 13.46
C LYS A 155 18.82 -7.42 14.35
N ALA A 156 18.02 -6.38 14.10
CA ALA A 156 16.83 -6.04 14.89
C ALA A 156 15.58 -6.88 14.53
N THR A 157 15.67 -7.76 13.52
CA THR A 157 14.52 -8.57 13.07
C THR A 157 14.69 -10.03 13.47
N ASP A 158 13.58 -10.65 13.87
CA ASP A 158 13.43 -12.09 13.98
C ASP A 158 13.85 -12.79 12.67
N GLN A 159 14.89 -13.63 12.76
CA GLN A 159 15.48 -14.35 11.63
C GLN A 159 14.45 -15.23 10.93
N TYR A 160 13.47 -15.77 11.66
CA TYR A 160 12.42 -16.60 11.09
C TYR A 160 11.49 -15.80 10.17
N ARG A 161 11.11 -14.59 10.57
CA ARG A 161 10.26 -13.71 9.74
C ARG A 161 10.98 -13.26 8.47
N ALA A 162 12.27 -12.93 8.58
CA ALA A 162 13.09 -12.57 7.43
C ALA A 162 13.25 -13.75 6.45
N TYR A 163 13.42 -14.97 6.97
CA TYR A 163 13.48 -16.19 6.16
C TYR A 163 12.16 -16.43 5.40
N ARG A 164 11.02 -16.39 6.09
CA ARG A 164 9.70 -16.53 5.44
C ARG A 164 9.46 -15.48 4.36
N LEU A 165 9.80 -14.21 4.64
CA LEU A 165 9.65 -13.15 3.65
C LEU A 165 10.50 -13.41 2.40
N ARG A 166 11.71 -13.93 2.59
CA ARG A 166 12.61 -14.33 1.49
C ARG A 166 12.02 -15.48 0.67
N GLU A 167 11.48 -16.52 1.29
CA GLU A 167 10.80 -17.61 0.57
C GLU A 167 9.58 -17.10 -0.20
N THR A 168 8.77 -16.24 0.41
CA THR A 168 7.61 -15.63 -0.28
C THR A 168 8.03 -14.73 -1.45
N LEU A 169 9.19 -14.08 -1.36
CA LEU A 169 9.74 -13.29 -2.46
C LEU A 169 10.19 -14.18 -3.62
N VAL A 170 10.86 -15.29 -3.32
CA VAL A 170 11.30 -16.24 -4.36
C VAL A 170 10.07 -16.82 -5.09
N THR A 171 9.07 -17.27 -4.33
CA THR A 171 7.83 -17.79 -4.92
C THR A 171 7.09 -16.73 -5.73
N LEU A 172 6.96 -15.50 -5.22
CA LEU A 172 6.33 -14.39 -5.98
C LEU A 172 7.10 -14.06 -7.26
N LYS A 173 8.44 -14.08 -7.24
CA LYS A 173 9.26 -13.81 -8.43
C LYS A 173 9.08 -14.89 -9.49
N VAL A 174 9.05 -16.16 -9.08
CA VAL A 174 8.77 -17.28 -9.99
C VAL A 174 7.37 -17.13 -10.58
N LEU A 175 6.35 -16.92 -9.74
CA LEU A 175 4.97 -16.73 -10.19
C LEU A 175 4.83 -15.56 -11.16
N TYR A 176 5.43 -14.42 -10.85
CA TYR A 176 5.40 -13.25 -11.73
C TYR A 176 6.00 -13.55 -13.09
N GLN A 177 7.17 -14.21 -13.13
CA GLN A 177 7.82 -14.55 -14.39
C GLN A 177 6.98 -15.54 -15.19
N THR A 178 6.51 -16.63 -14.56
CA THR A 178 5.70 -17.65 -15.24
C THR A 178 4.39 -17.08 -15.76
N GLU A 179 3.72 -16.26 -14.95
CA GLU A 179 2.40 -15.74 -15.28
C GLU A 179 2.49 -14.62 -16.32
N ILE A 180 3.49 -13.74 -16.24
CA ILE A 180 3.71 -12.76 -17.31
C ILE A 180 4.08 -13.44 -18.61
N ASP A 181 4.96 -14.44 -18.58
CA ASP A 181 5.35 -15.13 -19.79
C ASP A 181 4.12 -15.83 -20.41
N ALA A 182 3.26 -16.46 -19.61
CA ALA A 182 2.00 -17.04 -20.09
C ALA A 182 0.96 -16.00 -20.56
N MET A 183 0.93 -14.80 -19.97
CA MET A 183 0.01 -13.73 -20.39
C MET A 183 0.50 -12.98 -21.62
N LYS A 184 1.82 -12.93 -21.87
CA LYS A 184 2.46 -12.22 -23.00
C LYS A 184 2.69 -13.09 -24.23
N PHE A 185 2.85 -14.40 -24.03
CA PHE A 185 3.18 -15.34 -25.10
C PHE A 185 2.19 -16.52 -25.05
N ASP A 186 1.48 -16.75 -26.15
CA ASP A 186 0.52 -17.85 -26.32
C ASP A 186 -0.59 -17.87 -25.25
N GLY A 187 -0.98 -16.69 -24.76
CA GLY A 187 -2.01 -16.56 -23.73
C GLY A 187 -3.44 -16.63 -24.28
N LEU A 188 -4.41 -16.88 -23.39
CA LEU A 188 -5.85 -16.83 -23.73
C LEU A 188 -6.27 -15.48 -24.36
N LEU A 189 -5.54 -14.40 -24.06
CA LEU A 189 -5.74 -13.10 -24.68
C LEU A 189 -5.39 -13.12 -26.18
N ASP A 190 -4.27 -13.73 -26.55
CA ASP A 190 -3.83 -13.82 -27.94
C ASP A 190 -4.79 -14.70 -28.77
N GLU A 191 -5.20 -15.84 -28.21
CA GLU A 191 -6.21 -16.71 -28.83
C GLU A 191 -7.55 -15.97 -29.02
N ALA A 192 -8.00 -15.19 -28.03
CA ALA A 192 -9.21 -14.41 -28.16
C ALA A 192 -9.08 -13.25 -29.17
N LEU A 193 -7.91 -12.63 -29.29
CA LEU A 193 -7.63 -11.61 -30.30
C LEU A 193 -7.65 -12.21 -31.71
N LEU A 194 -7.07 -13.39 -31.91
CA LEU A 194 -7.12 -14.13 -33.18
C LEU A 194 -8.57 -14.49 -33.54
N ASN A 195 -9.33 -15.06 -32.60
CA ASN A 195 -10.74 -15.37 -32.80
C ASN A 195 -11.57 -14.12 -33.16
N LEU A 196 -11.28 -12.99 -32.53
CA LEU A 196 -11.95 -11.72 -32.84
C LEU A 196 -11.60 -11.22 -34.25
N GLN A 197 -10.34 -11.38 -34.66
CA GLN A 197 -9.89 -11.06 -36.01
C GLN A 197 -10.60 -11.94 -37.04
N ASP A 198 -10.64 -13.25 -36.83
CA ASP A 198 -11.32 -14.21 -37.73
C ASP A 198 -12.81 -13.87 -37.87
N GLU A 199 -13.46 -13.48 -36.78
CA GLU A 199 -14.87 -13.06 -36.80
C GLU A 199 -15.08 -11.73 -37.54
N HIS A 200 -14.14 -10.80 -37.40
CA HIS A 200 -14.17 -9.56 -38.14
C HIS A 200 -13.97 -9.80 -39.66
N GLU A 201 -13.00 -10.61 -40.05
CA GLU A 201 -12.77 -11.02 -41.44
C GLU A 201 -13.99 -11.80 -42.00
N SER A 202 -14.53 -12.71 -41.19
CA SER A 202 -15.91 -13.21 -41.15
C SER A 202 -16.96 -12.30 -41.76
N ILE A 203 -17.20 -11.23 -41.00
CA ILE A 203 -18.24 -10.24 -41.26
C ILE A 203 -17.90 -9.43 -42.50
N LEU A 204 -16.64 -9.01 -42.67
CA LEU A 204 -16.19 -8.26 -43.84
C LEU A 204 -16.38 -9.04 -45.14
N GLN A 205 -16.04 -10.33 -45.16
CA GLN A 205 -16.25 -11.18 -46.33
C GLN A 205 -17.74 -11.26 -46.69
N LYS A 206 -18.61 -11.49 -45.70
CA LYS A 206 -20.07 -11.52 -45.91
C LYS A 206 -20.61 -10.20 -46.46
N LEU A 207 -20.17 -9.06 -45.91
CA LEU A 207 -20.54 -7.74 -46.41
C LEU A 207 -20.03 -7.50 -47.83
N LYS A 208 -18.79 -7.89 -48.14
CA LYS A 208 -18.21 -7.75 -49.48
C LYS A 208 -18.96 -8.59 -50.52
N HIS A 209 -19.46 -9.78 -50.15
CA HIS A 209 -20.27 -10.62 -51.02
C HIS A 209 -21.71 -10.08 -51.19
N HIS A 210 -22.29 -9.48 -50.14
CA HIS A 210 -23.60 -8.83 -50.22
C HIS A 210 -23.57 -7.51 -51.04
N ASN A 211 -22.44 -6.80 -51.01
CA ASN A 211 -22.21 -5.57 -51.76
C ASN A 211 -22.12 -5.77 -53.30
N ILE A 212 -22.05 -7.01 -53.78
CA ILE A 212 -22.12 -7.30 -55.23
C ILE A 212 -23.58 -7.21 -55.73
N ASP A 213 -24.59 -7.38 -54.87
CA ASP A 213 -26.01 -7.37 -55.25
C ASP A 213 -26.73 -6.02 -55.06
N GLU A 214 -26.28 -5.11 -54.19
CA GLU A 214 -27.02 -3.86 -53.88
C GLU A 214 -26.14 -2.59 -53.88
N SER A 215 -25.81 -2.10 -55.07
CA SER A 215 -24.82 -1.03 -55.33
C SER A 215 -25.17 0.43 -54.91
N GLN A 216 -26.10 0.73 -53.99
CA GLN A 216 -26.48 2.14 -53.74
C GLN A 216 -26.52 2.65 -52.28
N GLY A 217 -26.35 1.81 -51.26
CA GLY A 217 -26.32 2.25 -49.84
C GLY A 217 -24.94 2.35 -49.17
N ILE A 218 -23.87 1.97 -49.88
CA ILE A 218 -22.67 1.35 -49.27
C ILE A 218 -21.57 2.35 -48.86
N ILE A 219 -21.59 3.58 -49.37
CA ILE A 219 -20.48 4.52 -49.16
C ILE A 219 -20.34 4.90 -47.68
N ASN A 220 -21.43 5.12 -46.94
CA ASN A 220 -21.32 5.55 -45.53
C ASN A 220 -20.86 4.44 -44.56
N LEU A 221 -21.21 3.18 -44.81
CA LEU A 221 -20.82 2.06 -43.93
C LEU A 221 -19.38 1.61 -44.18
N THR A 222 -18.91 1.66 -45.43
CA THR A 222 -17.50 1.39 -45.75
C THR A 222 -16.57 2.45 -45.16
N TRP A 223 -16.98 3.72 -45.11
CA TRP A 223 -16.23 4.78 -44.41
C TRP A 223 -16.18 4.56 -42.89
N LEU A 224 -17.29 4.16 -42.24
CA LEU A 224 -17.29 3.85 -40.80
C LEU A 224 -16.43 2.63 -40.45
N ILE A 225 -16.43 1.62 -41.31
CA ILE A 225 -15.59 0.43 -41.17
C ILE A 225 -14.12 0.78 -41.38
N LEU A 226 -13.79 1.60 -42.38
CA LEU A 226 -12.42 2.09 -42.59
C LEU A 226 -11.92 2.94 -41.42
N ILE A 227 -12.79 3.76 -40.80
CA ILE A 227 -12.44 4.53 -39.61
C ILE A 227 -12.20 3.60 -38.41
N TRP A 228 -13.04 2.57 -38.25
CA TRP A 228 -12.86 1.59 -37.18
C TRP A 228 -11.60 0.74 -37.38
N GLU A 229 -11.33 0.30 -38.63
CA GLU A 229 -10.15 -0.45 -39.02
C GLU A 229 -8.86 0.38 -38.84
N GLN A 230 -8.87 1.66 -39.22
CA GLN A 230 -7.75 2.58 -38.99
C GLN A 230 -7.54 2.84 -37.49
N SER A 231 -8.61 3.00 -36.72
CA SER A 231 -8.51 3.16 -35.26
C SER A 231 -7.98 1.90 -34.57
N TRP A 232 -8.33 0.71 -35.06
CA TRP A 232 -7.86 -0.57 -34.52
C TRP A 232 -6.40 -0.82 -34.93
N ARG A 233 -6.02 -0.54 -36.19
CA ARG A 233 -4.63 -0.61 -36.68
C ARG A 233 -3.72 0.39 -35.98
N LEU A 234 -4.16 1.61 -35.72
CA LEU A 234 -3.37 2.61 -34.98
C LEU A 234 -3.18 2.19 -33.51
N LYS A 235 -4.23 1.70 -32.85
CA LYS A 235 -4.12 1.17 -31.46
C LYS A 235 -3.30 -0.10 -31.33
N SER A 236 -3.25 -0.92 -32.38
CA SER A 236 -2.44 -2.15 -32.41
C SER A 236 -0.99 -1.84 -32.80
N SER A 237 -0.76 -0.96 -33.78
CA SER A 237 0.58 -0.59 -34.25
C SER A 237 1.40 0.20 -33.23
N ASP A 238 0.78 1.04 -32.39
CA ASP A 238 1.49 1.72 -31.29
C ASP A 238 1.83 0.75 -30.14
N LYS A 239 1.13 -0.39 -30.03
CA LYS A 239 1.41 -1.44 -29.03
C LYS A 239 2.55 -2.37 -29.45
N PHE A 240 2.71 -2.65 -30.75
CA PHE A 240 3.83 -3.47 -31.25
C PHE A 240 5.15 -2.70 -31.44
N ARG A 241 5.11 -1.36 -31.55
CA ARG A 241 6.33 -0.54 -31.76
C ARG A 241 7.08 -0.18 -30.46
N LYS A 242 6.61 -0.68 -29.30
CA LYS A 242 7.25 -0.54 -27.98
C LYS A 242 7.66 -1.87 -27.33
N LEU A 243 7.61 -2.98 -28.09
CA LEU A 243 8.43 -4.17 -27.81
C LEU A 243 9.83 -3.95 -28.35
#